data_AF-A0A9P5J143-F1
#
_entry.id   AF-A0A9P5J143-F1
#
_cell.length_a   1.000
_cell.length_b   1.000
_cell.length_c   1.000
_cell.angle_alpha   90.00
_cell.angle_beta   90.00
_cell.angle_gamma   90.00
#
_symmetry.space_group_name_H-M   'P 1'
#
loop_
_entity.id
_entity.type
_entity.pdbx_description
1 polymer ?
#
loop_
_entity_poly.entity_id
_entity_poly.type
_entity_poly.pdbx_seq_one_letter_code
_entity_poly.pdbx_strand_id
1 'polypeptide(L)'
;PSGWSLTAACLSDAAAPNRLLSTSSNFMTTLTPSVCAANCDSQGYTYAAVQDGHECWCASSLNNGTTAGQRADVSNCATPCAGDASQNCGGVWFVSIHSLL
;
A
#
# COMPACT_ATOMS: atom_id res chain seq x y z
N PRO A 1 -6.67 -5.30 10.30
CA PRO A 1 -8.02 -5.75 10.73
C PRO A 1 -8.17 -7.25 10.43
N SER A 2 -9.07 -7.94 11.12
CA SER A 2 -9.40 -9.34 10.82
C SER A 2 -9.80 -9.49 9.35
N GLY A 3 -9.34 -10.57 8.68
CA GLY A 3 -9.67 -10.83 7.27
C GLY A 3 -8.75 -10.17 6.24
N TRP A 4 -7.90 -9.23 6.65
CA TRP A 4 -6.92 -8.61 5.75
C TRP A 4 -5.61 -9.40 5.71
N SER A 5 -5.13 -9.69 4.51
CA SER A 5 -3.88 -10.41 4.27
C SER A 5 -2.97 -9.69 3.29
N LEU A 6 -1.67 -9.97 3.34
CA LEU A 6 -0.72 -9.52 2.32
C LEU A 6 -1.00 -10.26 1.00
N THR A 7 -1.31 -9.51 -0.05
CA THR A 7 -1.67 -10.05 -1.37
C THR A 7 -0.52 -9.88 -2.36
N ALA A 8 0.24 -8.80 -2.25
CA ALA A 8 1.46 -8.59 -3.03
C ALA A 8 2.54 -7.93 -2.18
N ALA A 9 3.69 -8.60 -2.05
CA ALA A 9 4.80 -8.12 -1.22
C ALA A 9 5.46 -6.85 -1.79
N CYS A 10 5.60 -6.76 -3.12
CA CYS A 10 6.15 -5.56 -3.75
C CYS A 10 5.71 -5.42 -5.21
N LEU A 11 5.04 -4.32 -5.54
CA LEU A 11 4.67 -3.93 -6.89
C LEU A 11 5.16 -2.51 -7.19
N SER A 12 5.52 -2.23 -8.44
CA SER A 12 5.78 -0.86 -8.89
C SER A 12 4.51 -0.01 -8.81
N ASP A 13 4.67 1.24 -8.42
CA ASP A 13 3.65 2.29 -8.52
C ASP A 13 4.10 3.36 -9.54
N ALA A 14 3.25 4.34 -9.82
CA ALA A 14 3.54 5.41 -10.77
C ALA A 14 2.93 6.75 -10.31
N ALA A 15 3.41 7.86 -10.86
CA ALA A 15 2.78 9.16 -10.65
C ALA A 15 1.34 9.19 -11.20
N ALA A 16 0.51 10.07 -10.64
CA ALA A 16 -0.82 10.33 -11.20
C ALA A 16 -0.71 10.74 -12.68
N PRO A 17 -1.64 10.30 -13.55
CA PRO A 17 -2.87 9.55 -13.25
C PRO A 17 -2.68 8.01 -13.20
N ASN A 18 -1.45 7.51 -13.30
CA ASN A 18 -1.15 6.09 -13.55
C ASN A 18 -0.91 5.24 -12.28
N ARG A 19 -1.16 5.82 -11.10
CA ARG A 19 -1.08 5.13 -9.80
C ARG A 19 -1.85 3.81 -9.82
N LEU A 20 -1.32 2.78 -9.18
CA LEU A 20 -1.98 1.48 -9.03
C LEU A 20 -3.22 1.57 -8.12
N LEU A 21 -3.10 2.34 -7.02
CA LEU A 21 -4.20 2.75 -6.16
C LEU A 21 -4.36 4.26 -6.28
N SER A 22 -5.46 4.72 -6.87
CA SER A 22 -5.68 6.14 -7.19
C SER A 22 -6.87 6.79 -6.48
N THR A 23 -7.59 6.04 -5.62
CA THR A 23 -8.85 6.51 -5.05
C THR A 23 -8.68 7.40 -3.82
N SER A 24 -7.86 7.01 -2.86
CA SER A 24 -7.65 7.76 -1.62
C SER A 24 -6.23 7.55 -1.09
N SER A 25 -5.63 8.61 -0.55
CA SER A 25 -4.31 8.57 0.09
C SER A 25 -4.28 9.35 1.40
N ASN A 26 -3.51 8.83 2.35
CA ASN A 26 -3.34 9.39 3.68
C ASN A 26 -1.87 9.28 4.09
N PHE A 27 -1.29 10.37 4.59
CA PHE A 27 0.09 10.41 5.06
C PHE A 27 0.07 10.30 6.59
N MET A 28 0.71 9.27 7.15
CA MET A 28 0.58 8.90 8.56
C MET A 28 1.95 8.75 9.21
N THR A 29 2.19 9.51 10.30
CA THR A 29 3.40 9.35 11.13
C THR A 29 3.37 8.08 11.97
N THR A 30 2.20 7.49 12.16
CA THR A 30 1.97 6.24 12.89
C THR A 30 1.74 5.05 11.95
N LEU A 31 2.14 5.16 10.68
CA LEU A 31 1.87 4.13 9.69
C LEU A 31 2.44 2.77 10.12
N THR A 32 1.61 1.74 9.98
CA THR A 32 1.98 0.32 9.88
C THR A 32 1.05 -0.33 8.85
N PRO A 33 1.36 -1.51 8.29
CA PRO A 33 0.45 -2.22 7.40
C PRO A 33 -0.93 -2.46 8.04
N SER A 34 -0.97 -2.78 9.34
CA SER A 34 -2.23 -2.98 10.07
C SER A 34 -3.04 -1.69 10.24
N VAL A 35 -2.38 -0.55 10.48
CA VAL A 35 -3.02 0.77 10.60
C VAL A 35 -3.59 1.19 9.25
N CYS A 36 -2.85 1.00 8.16
CA CYS A 36 -3.33 1.33 6.83
C CYS A 36 -4.54 0.48 6.43
N ALA A 37 -4.46 -0.84 6.63
CA ALA A 37 -5.57 -1.74 6.37
C ALA A 37 -6.81 -1.37 7.21
N ALA A 38 -6.66 -1.01 8.50
CA ALA A 38 -7.78 -0.56 9.34
C ALA A 38 -8.40 0.75 8.84
N ASN A 39 -7.58 1.69 8.37
CA ASN A 39 -8.05 2.95 7.80
C ASN A 39 -8.81 2.74 6.48
N CYS A 40 -8.36 1.83 5.62
CA CYS A 40 -9.05 1.54 4.36
C CYS A 40 -10.35 0.76 4.61
N ASP A 41 -10.34 -0.18 5.54
CA ASP A 41 -11.50 -0.97 5.97
C ASP A 41 -12.62 -0.07 6.53
N SER A 42 -12.28 0.90 7.40
CA SER A 42 -13.25 1.84 7.98
C SER A 42 -13.91 2.77 6.97
N GLN A 43 -13.32 2.91 5.78
CA GLN A 43 -13.84 3.69 4.66
C GLN A 43 -14.54 2.83 3.60
N GLY A 44 -14.61 1.50 3.79
CA GLY A 44 -15.27 0.58 2.87
C GLY A 44 -14.45 0.19 1.63
N TYR A 45 -13.12 0.34 1.68
CA TYR A 45 -12.23 -0.09 0.61
C TYR A 45 -11.79 -1.55 0.79
N THR A 46 -11.51 -2.24 -0.31
CA THR A 46 -11.10 -3.66 -0.33
C THR A 46 -9.59 -3.84 -0.46
N TYR A 47 -8.86 -2.81 -0.86
CA TYR A 47 -7.41 -2.77 -0.97
C TYR A 47 -6.82 -1.65 -0.12
N ALA A 48 -5.68 -1.95 0.48
CA ALA A 48 -4.83 -1.05 1.24
C ALA A 48 -3.39 -1.26 0.76
N ALA A 49 -2.66 -0.18 0.55
CA ALA A 49 -1.26 -0.27 0.20
C ALA A 49 -0.42 0.70 1.00
N VAL A 50 0.73 0.23 1.45
CA VAL A 50 1.74 1.04 2.13
C VAL A 50 2.83 1.43 1.15
N GLN A 51 3.22 2.70 1.17
CA GLN A 51 4.26 3.25 0.31
C GLN A 51 5.16 4.21 1.08
N ASP A 52 6.44 4.20 0.73
CA ASP A 52 7.47 5.13 1.20
C ASP A 52 7.54 5.32 2.74
N GLY A 53 7.18 4.29 3.51
CA GLY A 53 7.26 4.31 4.97
C GLY A 53 6.13 5.07 5.67
N HIS A 54 5.40 5.95 4.97
CA HIS A 54 4.44 6.86 5.61
C HIS A 54 3.17 7.15 4.79
N GLU A 55 3.07 6.64 3.56
CA GLU A 55 1.87 6.76 2.73
C GLU A 55 0.98 5.52 2.86
N CYS A 56 -0.31 5.74 3.09
CA CYS A 56 -1.36 4.74 3.05
C CYS A 56 -2.33 5.04 1.90
N TRP A 57 -2.50 4.08 1.01
CA TRP A 57 -3.36 4.18 -0.16
C TRP A 57 -4.53 3.21 -0.04
N CYS A 58 -5.73 3.65 -0.36
CA CYS A 58 -6.95 2.84 -0.33
C CYS A 58 -7.63 2.84 -1.70
N ALA A 59 -8.18 1.69 -2.10
CA ALA A 59 -8.95 1.55 -3.32
C ALA A 59 -9.95 0.38 -3.24
N SER A 60 -11.02 0.44 -4.02
CA SER A 60 -11.93 -0.71 -4.22
C SER A 60 -11.55 -1.58 -5.42
N SER A 61 -10.66 -1.07 -6.27
CA SER A 61 -10.15 -1.74 -7.47
C SER A 61 -8.76 -1.24 -7.80
N LEU A 62 -7.90 -2.11 -8.33
CA LEU A 62 -6.57 -1.75 -8.80
C LEU A 62 -6.62 -1.25 -10.25
N ASN A 63 -5.79 -0.27 -10.57
CA ASN A 63 -5.64 0.23 -11.94
C ASN A 63 -4.66 -0.65 -12.73
N ASN A 64 -5.18 -1.71 -13.36
CA ASN A 64 -4.37 -2.71 -14.08
C ASN A 64 -3.99 -2.31 -15.53
N GLY A 65 -4.41 -1.13 -16.00
CA GLY A 65 -4.15 -0.66 -17.38
C GLY A 65 -2.90 0.21 -17.53
N THR A 66 -2.09 0.35 -16.49
CA THR A 66 -0.94 1.27 -16.46
C THR A 66 0.39 0.51 -16.45
N THR A 67 1.50 1.25 -16.50
CA THR A 67 2.85 0.70 -16.29
C THR A 67 3.14 0.33 -14.83
N ALA A 68 2.22 0.62 -13.90
CA ALA A 68 2.31 0.20 -12.50
C ALA A 68 1.88 -1.27 -12.33
N GLY A 69 1.99 -1.80 -11.12
CA GLY A 69 1.57 -3.17 -10.78
C GLY A 69 2.53 -4.27 -11.21
N GLN A 70 3.74 -3.92 -11.68
CA GLN A 70 4.75 -4.92 -12.02
C GLN A 70 5.41 -5.44 -10.75
N ARG A 71 5.64 -6.76 -10.67
CA ARG A 71 6.40 -7.34 -9.55
C ARG A 71 7.82 -6.78 -9.55
N ALA A 72 8.27 -6.36 -8.37
CA ALA A 72 9.62 -5.89 -8.14
C ALA A 72 10.32 -6.74 -7.08
N ASP A 73 11.63 -6.59 -6.96
CA ASP A 73 12.38 -7.17 -5.85
C ASP A 73 11.86 -6.60 -4.53
N VAL A 74 11.71 -7.46 -3.51
CA VAL A 74 11.18 -7.10 -2.19
C VAL A 74 12.01 -6.03 -1.47
N SER A 75 13.29 -5.89 -1.82
CA SER A 75 14.15 -4.81 -1.30
C SER A 75 13.67 -3.42 -1.69
N ASN A 76 12.94 -3.27 -2.80
CA ASN A 76 12.32 -1.99 -3.17
C ASN A 76 11.14 -1.63 -2.26
N CYS A 77 10.62 -2.60 -1.50
CA CYS A 77 9.54 -2.40 -0.53
C CYS A 77 10.01 -2.51 0.92
N ALA A 78 11.30 -2.29 1.18
CA ALA A 78 11.91 -2.42 2.50
C ALA A 78 12.04 -1.08 3.26
N THR A 79 11.34 -0.02 2.84
CA THR A 79 11.34 1.24 3.61
C THR A 79 10.66 1.00 4.96
N PRO A 80 11.32 1.33 6.09
CA PRO A 80 10.73 1.15 7.42
C PRO A 80 9.45 1.96 7.59
N CYS A 81 8.47 1.41 8.28
CA CYS A 81 7.25 2.11 8.61
C CYS A 81 7.48 3.22 9.64
N ALA A 82 6.83 4.37 9.45
CA ALA A 82 6.94 5.52 10.36
C ALA A 82 6.44 5.21 11.78
N GLY A 83 5.42 4.37 11.93
CA GLY A 83 4.87 3.96 13.22
C GLY A 83 5.58 2.77 13.87
N ASP A 84 6.36 1.99 13.11
CA ASP A 84 7.11 0.84 13.60
C ASP A 84 8.24 0.48 12.62
N ALA A 85 9.47 0.87 12.96
CA ALA A 85 10.63 0.64 12.09
C ALA A 85 11.03 -0.84 11.94
N SER A 86 10.42 -1.77 12.68
CA SER A 86 10.61 -3.22 12.48
C SER A 86 9.79 -3.79 11.33
N GLN A 87 8.84 -3.01 10.80
CA GLN A 87 7.95 -3.39 9.71
C GLN A 87 8.31 -2.63 8.42
N ASN A 88 7.98 -3.26 7.29
CA ASN A 88 8.20 -2.71 5.95
C ASN A 88 6.93 -2.05 5.43
N CYS A 89 7.06 -0.84 4.88
CA CYS A 89 5.95 -0.02 4.38
C CYS A 89 6.21 0.47 2.94
N GLY A 90 6.53 -0.47 2.04
CA GLY A 90 6.76 -0.17 0.63
C GLY A 90 8.08 0.55 0.40
N GLY A 91 8.13 1.39 -0.62
CA GLY A 91 9.29 2.24 -0.94
C GLY A 91 8.92 3.33 -1.94
N VAL A 92 9.90 4.15 -2.35
CA VAL A 92 9.63 5.26 -3.29
C VAL A 92 9.16 4.69 -4.63
N TRP A 93 7.88 4.89 -4.97
CA TRP A 93 7.19 4.28 -6.13
C TRP A 93 7.06 2.76 -6.08
N PHE A 94 7.06 2.16 -4.90
CA PHE A 94 6.78 0.75 -4.72
C PHE A 94 5.82 0.51 -3.56
N VAL A 95 4.84 -0.35 -3.77
CA VAL A 95 3.74 -0.62 -2.84
C VAL A 95 3.73 -2.07 -2.39
N SER A 96 3.41 -2.30 -1.12
CA SER A 96 2.95 -3.61 -0.63
C SER A 96 1.43 -3.56 -0.48
N ILE A 97 0.71 -4.50 -1.14
CA ILE A 97 -0.76 -4.53 -1.16
C ILE A 97 -1.29 -5.55 -0.17
N HIS A 98 -2.25 -5.09 0.63
CA HIS A 98 -3.09 -5.88 1.49
C HIS A 98 -4.54 -5.81 1.00
N SER A 99 -5.29 -6.90 1.12
CA SER A 99 -6.72 -6.91 0.78
C SER A 99 -7.54 -7.71 1.77
N LEU A 100 -8.81 -7.34 1.88
CA LEU A 100 -9.84 -8.13 2.55
C LEU A 100 -10.17 -9.36 1.68
N LEU A 101 -9.98 -10.56 2.23
CA LEU A 101 -10.39 -11.83 1.59
C LEU A 101 -11.87 -12.15 1.88
#